data_AF-A0A1Y0MNS8-F1
#
_entry.id   AF-A0A1Y0MNS8-F1
#
_cell.length_a   1.000
_cell.length_b   1.000
_cell.length_c   1.000
_cell.angle_alpha   90.00
_cell.angle_beta   90.00
_cell.angle_gamma   90.00
#
_symmetry.space_group_name_H-M   'P 1'
#
loop_
_entity.id
_entity.type
_entity.pdbx_description
1 polymer ?
#
loop_
_entity_poly.entity_id
_entity_poly.type
_entity_poly.pdbx_seq_one_letter_code
_entity_poly.pdbx_strand_id
1 'polypeptide(L)'
;MLSNYYLYSSHRLIPLHLQFFYKGSKKHNNTIDFFSGCAVFIGFAAFIFFLTLLDDLEDLADHAFEIIMFVIIAVVTIAAVFTKKAKLHSSRLEIKDNSLRVKKDLMVLMSKVQLDVYKQNATFIRYHLYDMEGKIAIFSAFEDDLLRYFEANYSERTQVFQVQKTSGRESVSYVYAGPRLLSYNLSTGKYAISDNEQLTLSKVPEFYSYDGKYKAGQKFQ
;
A
#
# COMPACT_ATOMS: atom_id res chain seq x y z
N MET A 1 -2.02 34.39 -52.73
CA MET A 1 -3.17 33.48 -52.54
C MET A 1 -2.72 32.27 -51.73
N LEU A 2 -3.36 32.09 -50.56
CA LEU A 2 -3.58 30.85 -49.79
C LEU A 2 -2.30 30.11 -49.34
N SER A 3 -1.78 30.35 -48.13
CA SER A 3 -2.30 29.89 -46.82
C SER A 3 -2.71 28.41 -46.83
N ASN A 4 -1.84 27.56 -46.27
CA ASN A 4 -2.25 26.25 -45.78
C ASN A 4 -1.90 26.18 -44.29
N TYR A 5 -2.97 26.06 -43.50
CA TYR A 5 -3.00 25.99 -42.06
C TYR A 5 -2.36 24.69 -41.58
N TYR A 6 -1.38 24.78 -40.68
CA TYR A 6 -1.03 23.66 -39.81
C TYR A 6 -2.06 23.61 -38.67
N LEU A 7 -3.03 22.70 -38.79
CA LEU A 7 -3.87 22.31 -37.67
C LEU A 7 -3.01 21.48 -36.70
N TYR A 8 -2.68 22.11 -35.56
CA TYR A 8 -2.14 21.45 -34.38
C TYR A 8 -3.21 20.50 -33.83
N SER A 9 -3.10 19.19 -34.11
CA SER A 9 -3.87 18.17 -33.40
C SER A 9 -3.00 17.57 -32.30
N SER A 10 -3.34 17.85 -31.05
CA SER A 10 -2.65 17.39 -29.85
C SER A 10 -2.91 15.91 -29.58
N HIS A 11 -2.34 15.02 -30.39
CA HIS A 11 -2.20 13.62 -30.00
C HIS A 11 -0.78 13.42 -29.47
N ARG A 12 -0.61 13.57 -28.16
CA ARG A 12 0.60 13.16 -27.45
C ARG A 12 0.75 11.65 -27.64
N LEU A 13 1.80 11.25 -28.34
CA LEU A 13 2.24 9.86 -28.41
C LEU A 13 2.72 9.47 -27.00
N ILE A 14 1.85 8.83 -26.22
CA ILE A 14 2.28 8.12 -25.01
C ILE A 14 3.25 7.03 -25.49
N PRO A 15 4.48 6.95 -24.96
CA PRO A 15 5.42 5.92 -25.36
C PRO A 15 4.78 4.54 -25.19
N LEU A 16 4.86 3.71 -26.25
CA LEU A 16 4.15 2.42 -26.37
C LEU A 16 4.46 1.45 -25.20
N HIS A 17 5.61 1.63 -24.55
CA HIS A 17 6.05 0.82 -23.43
C HIS A 17 7.13 1.58 -22.62
N LEU A 18 6.85 1.87 -21.36
CA LEU A 18 7.77 2.54 -20.44
C LEU A 18 7.95 1.72 -19.16
N GLN A 19 9.17 1.67 -18.63
CA GLN A 19 9.49 0.94 -17.41
C GLN A 19 10.08 1.86 -16.33
N PHE A 20 9.68 1.62 -15.09
CA PHE A 20 10.21 2.25 -13.89
C PHE A 20 10.81 1.20 -12.97
N PHE A 21 11.99 1.48 -12.42
CA PHE A 21 12.69 0.59 -11.50
C PHE A 21 12.76 1.17 -10.10
N TYR A 22 12.42 0.34 -9.12
CA TYR A 22 12.56 0.64 -7.70
C TYR A 22 14.04 0.84 -7.32
N LYS A 23 14.36 1.99 -6.73
CA LYS A 23 15.68 2.38 -6.20
C LYS A 23 15.62 2.67 -4.69
N GLY A 24 14.75 1.99 -3.96
CA GLY A 24 14.70 2.07 -2.49
C GLY A 24 15.66 1.07 -1.84
N SER A 25 16.16 1.39 -0.64
CA SER A 25 16.81 0.41 0.22
C SER A 25 15.74 -0.43 0.91
N LYS A 26 15.87 -1.78 0.91
CA LYS A 26 15.05 -2.64 1.77
C LYS A 26 15.27 -2.21 3.21
N LYS A 27 14.32 -1.49 3.83
CA LYS A 27 14.33 -1.34 5.28
C LYS A 27 13.89 -2.68 5.86
N HIS A 28 14.88 -3.48 6.25
CA HIS A 28 14.71 -4.78 6.87
C HIS A 28 14.03 -4.57 8.24
N ASN A 29 12.72 -4.79 8.31
CA ASN A 29 11.97 -4.67 9.56
C ASN A 29 12.06 -6.00 10.33
N ASN A 30 13.17 -6.22 11.02
CA ASN A 30 13.45 -7.46 11.77
C ASN A 30 12.63 -7.65 13.05
N THR A 31 11.81 -6.67 13.42
CA THR A 31 11.25 -6.61 14.77
C THR A 31 9.84 -7.15 14.90
N ILE A 32 9.10 -7.38 13.81
CA ILE A 32 7.68 -7.82 13.90
C ILE A 32 7.52 -9.32 13.58
N ASP A 33 8.31 -9.86 12.65
CA ASP A 33 8.16 -11.27 12.26
C ASP A 33 8.72 -12.24 13.33
N PHE A 34 9.69 -11.81 14.13
CA PHE A 34 10.25 -12.63 15.22
C PHE A 34 9.27 -12.76 16.41
N PHE A 35 8.64 -11.65 16.82
CA PHE A 35 7.71 -11.66 17.95
C PHE A 35 6.38 -12.37 17.64
N SER A 36 5.87 -12.29 16.39
CA SER A 36 4.66 -13.05 16.03
C SER A 36 4.92 -14.55 15.96
N GLY A 37 6.11 -14.98 15.53
CA GLY A 37 6.50 -16.40 15.54
C GLY A 37 6.56 -16.94 16.97
N CYS A 38 7.33 -16.28 17.83
CA CYS A 38 7.49 -16.70 19.23
C CYS A 38 6.16 -16.70 20.00
N ALA A 39 5.27 -15.72 19.81
CA ALA A 39 3.98 -15.68 20.47
C ALA A 39 3.07 -16.87 20.11
N VAL A 40 3.08 -17.30 18.84
CA VAL A 40 2.34 -18.51 18.40
C VAL A 40 2.93 -19.76 19.04
N PHE A 41 4.26 -19.89 19.11
CA PHE A 41 4.91 -21.02 19.77
C PHE A 41 4.63 -21.06 21.28
N ILE A 42 4.66 -19.91 21.96
CA ILE A 42 4.34 -19.80 23.40
C ILE A 42 2.87 -20.15 23.64
N GLY A 43 1.95 -19.64 22.80
CA GLY A 43 0.53 -19.98 22.90
C GLY A 43 0.26 -21.46 22.65
N PHE A 44 0.94 -22.07 21.69
CA PHE A 44 0.81 -23.51 21.40
C PHE A 44 1.40 -24.38 22.51
N ALA A 45 2.54 -23.99 23.08
CA ALA A 45 3.14 -24.67 24.22
C ALA A 45 2.25 -24.59 25.48
N ALA A 46 1.67 -23.42 25.75
CA ALA A 46 0.73 -23.22 26.85
C ALA A 46 -0.55 -24.06 26.66
N PHE A 47 -1.05 -24.19 25.42
CA PHE A 47 -2.20 -25.04 25.11
C PHE A 47 -1.91 -26.53 25.32
N ILE A 48 -0.76 -27.03 24.86
CA ILE A 48 -0.35 -28.42 25.13
C ILE A 48 -0.22 -28.67 26.63
N PHE A 49 0.41 -27.75 27.36
CA PHE A 49 0.55 -27.87 28.81
C PHE A 49 -0.81 -27.85 29.54
N PHE A 50 -1.73 -27.00 29.10
CA PHE A 50 -3.09 -26.98 29.62
C PHE A 50 -3.82 -28.31 29.37
N LEU A 51 -3.67 -28.91 28.18
CA LEU A 51 -4.24 -30.24 27.90
C LEU A 51 -3.62 -31.35 28.75
N THR A 52 -2.36 -31.22 29.17
CA THR A 52 -1.73 -32.19 30.10
C THR A 52 -2.17 -32.03 31.55
N LEU A 53 -2.89 -30.97 31.90
CA LEU A 53 -3.46 -30.75 33.24
C LEU A 53 -4.91 -31.24 33.36
N LEU A 54 -5.54 -31.66 32.26
CA LEU A 54 -6.86 -32.27 32.28
C LEU A 54 -6.68 -33.77 32.53
N ASP A 55 -6.99 -34.24 33.74
CA ASP A 55 -6.81 -35.64 34.14
C ASP A 55 -8.05 -36.49 33.77
N ASP A 56 -9.26 -35.90 33.75
CA ASP A 56 -10.48 -36.62 33.36
C ASP A 56 -11.54 -35.75 32.64
N LEU A 57 -12.55 -36.40 32.04
CA LEU A 57 -13.62 -35.72 31.28
C LEU A 57 -14.47 -34.76 32.13
N GLU A 58 -14.45 -34.94 33.47
CA GLU A 58 -15.16 -34.09 34.44
C GLU A 58 -14.46 -32.72 34.60
N ASP A 59 -13.13 -32.68 34.54
CA ASP A 59 -12.33 -31.44 34.55
C ASP A 59 -12.62 -30.55 33.33
N LEU A 60 -13.07 -31.16 32.23
CA LEU A 60 -13.44 -30.45 31.00
C LEU A 60 -14.69 -29.59 31.21
N ALA A 61 -15.63 -30.04 32.05
CA ALA A 61 -16.83 -29.30 32.38
C ALA A 61 -16.52 -28.13 33.32
N ASP A 62 -15.65 -28.37 34.31
CA ASP A 62 -15.24 -27.37 35.29
C ASP A 62 -14.36 -26.26 34.69
N HIS A 63 -13.64 -26.56 33.62
CA HIS A 63 -12.81 -25.59 32.88
C HIS A 63 -13.36 -25.20 31.51
N ALA A 64 -14.65 -25.46 31.25
CA ALA A 64 -15.27 -25.20 29.95
C ALA A 64 -15.15 -23.73 29.50
N PHE A 65 -15.24 -22.79 30.44
CA PHE A 65 -15.15 -21.36 30.14
C PHE A 65 -13.72 -20.93 29.77
N GLU A 66 -12.72 -21.40 30.50
CA GLU A 66 -11.30 -21.18 30.22
C GLU A 66 -10.92 -21.75 28.85
N ILE A 67 -11.39 -22.96 28.54
CA ILE A 67 -11.18 -23.62 27.25
C ILE A 67 -11.76 -22.78 26.11
N ILE A 68 -13.00 -22.30 26.25
CA ILE A 68 -13.63 -21.45 25.24
C ILE A 68 -12.82 -20.16 25.03
N MET A 69 -12.37 -19.51 26.10
CA MET A 69 -11.54 -18.31 26.01
C MET A 69 -10.20 -18.57 25.33
N PHE A 70 -9.55 -19.70 25.63
CA PHE A 70 -8.32 -20.12 24.95
C PHE A 70 -8.54 -20.36 23.46
N VAL A 71 -9.63 -21.02 23.08
CA VAL A 71 -9.98 -21.26 21.67
C VAL A 71 -10.23 -19.93 20.95
N ILE A 72 -10.93 -18.98 21.56
CA ILE A 72 -11.16 -17.65 20.98
C ILE A 72 -9.82 -16.92 20.76
N ILE A 73 -8.95 -16.88 21.77
CA ILE A 73 -7.63 -16.23 21.68
C ILE A 73 -6.77 -16.90 20.61
N ALA A 74 -6.78 -18.24 20.54
CA ALA A 74 -6.05 -18.99 19.54
C ALA A 74 -6.56 -18.68 18.12
N VAL A 75 -7.87 -18.72 17.90
CA VAL A 75 -8.50 -18.41 16.60
C VAL A 75 -8.20 -16.97 16.18
N VAL A 76 -8.31 -16.00 17.09
CA VAL A 76 -8.02 -14.58 16.79
C VAL A 76 -6.54 -14.39 16.45
N THR A 77 -5.63 -15.02 17.19
CA THR A 77 -4.18 -14.93 16.96
C THR A 77 -3.80 -15.58 15.63
N ILE A 78 -4.32 -16.78 15.36
CA ILE A 78 -4.14 -17.50 14.10
C ILE A 78 -4.70 -16.68 12.93
N ALA A 79 -5.92 -16.17 13.04
CA ALA A 79 -6.55 -15.33 12.02
C ALA A 79 -5.72 -14.07 11.73
N ALA A 80 -5.17 -13.41 12.76
CA ALA A 80 -4.27 -12.27 12.60
C ALA A 80 -3.00 -12.61 11.81
N VAL A 81 -2.40 -13.79 12.06
CA VAL A 81 -1.24 -14.29 11.30
C VAL A 81 -1.61 -14.57 9.84
N PHE A 82 -2.82 -15.07 9.58
CA PHE A 82 -3.31 -15.37 8.23
C PHE A 82 -3.97 -14.19 7.51
N THR A 83 -4.17 -13.04 8.17
CA THR A 83 -4.55 -11.83 7.43
C THR A 83 -3.46 -11.52 6.41
N LYS A 84 -3.83 -11.50 5.12
CA LYS A 84 -2.89 -11.28 4.01
C LYS A 84 -2.13 -9.97 4.24
N LYS A 85 -0.90 -10.06 4.74
CA LYS A 85 0.04 -8.94 4.71
C LYS A 85 0.37 -8.70 3.24
N ALA A 86 0.10 -7.50 2.74
CA ALA A 86 0.58 -7.14 1.42
C ALA A 86 2.10 -7.26 1.42
N LYS A 87 2.68 -7.64 0.28
CA LYS A 87 4.13 -7.86 0.19
C LYS A 87 4.80 -6.54 -0.23
N LEU A 88 5.71 -6.04 0.59
CA LEU A 88 6.58 -4.92 0.23
C LEU A 88 7.51 -5.34 -0.92
N HIS A 89 7.30 -4.80 -2.11
CA HIS A 89 7.96 -5.28 -3.32
C HIS A 89 8.88 -4.23 -3.94
N SER A 90 10.19 -4.49 -3.91
CA SER A 90 11.18 -3.84 -4.78
C SER A 90 10.95 -4.34 -6.21
N SER A 91 10.21 -3.59 -7.03
CA SER A 91 9.71 -4.13 -8.29
C SER A 91 9.69 -3.12 -9.42
N ARG A 92 9.66 -3.67 -10.63
CA ARG A 92 9.55 -2.93 -11.88
C ARG A 92 8.08 -2.59 -12.12
N LEU A 93 7.79 -1.33 -12.41
CA LEU A 93 6.50 -0.93 -12.95
C LEU A 93 6.63 -0.81 -14.46
N GLU A 94 5.62 -1.23 -15.19
CA GLU A 94 5.57 -1.19 -16.64
C GLU A 94 4.26 -0.53 -17.05
N ILE A 95 4.36 0.55 -17.83
CA ILE A 95 3.21 1.21 -18.44
C ILE A 95 3.20 0.81 -19.90
N LYS A 96 2.20 0.03 -20.29
CA LYS A 96 2.03 -0.50 -21.64
C LYS A 96 0.55 -0.61 -21.98
N ASP A 97 0.18 -0.28 -23.21
CA ASP A 97 -1.17 -0.49 -23.73
C ASP A 97 -2.26 0.10 -22.81
N ASN A 98 -2.05 1.31 -22.30
CA ASN A 98 -2.94 2.01 -21.36
C ASN A 98 -3.21 1.24 -20.05
N SER A 99 -2.25 0.41 -19.63
CA SER A 99 -2.29 -0.34 -18.38
C SER A 99 -1.02 -0.12 -17.57
N LEU A 100 -1.18 -0.07 -16.25
CA LEU A 100 -0.10 -0.14 -15.28
C LEU A 100 0.06 -1.61 -14.85
N ARG A 101 1.23 -2.17 -15.10
CA ARG A 101 1.58 -3.54 -14.77
C ARG A 101 2.74 -3.57 -13.79
N VAL A 102 2.62 -4.42 -12.77
CA VAL A 102 3.66 -4.59 -11.75
C VAL A 102 4.27 -5.97 -11.78
N LYS A 103 3.45 -6.97 -12.13
CA LYS A 103 3.84 -8.37 -12.36
C LYS A 103 2.98 -8.95 -13.47
N LYS A 104 3.31 -10.15 -13.95
CA LYS A 104 2.57 -10.83 -15.02
C LYS A 104 1.06 -10.87 -14.76
N ASP A 105 0.66 -11.16 -13.53
CA ASP A 105 -0.75 -11.37 -13.16
C ASP A 105 -1.40 -10.15 -12.49
N LEU A 106 -0.66 -9.06 -12.29
CA LEU A 106 -1.17 -7.84 -11.66
C LEU A 106 -1.07 -6.65 -12.62
N MET A 107 -2.21 -6.36 -13.24
CA MET A 107 -2.40 -5.29 -14.20
C MET A 107 -3.65 -4.49 -13.86
N VAL A 108 -3.54 -3.18 -13.99
CA VAL A 108 -4.63 -2.23 -13.75
C VAL A 108 -4.76 -1.32 -14.96
N LEU A 109 -5.99 -1.09 -15.41
CA LEU A 109 -6.26 -0.11 -16.47
C LEU A 109 -5.88 1.28 -15.96
N MET A 110 -5.17 2.06 -16.76
CA MET A 110 -4.72 3.39 -16.34
C MET A 110 -5.91 4.29 -15.98
N SER A 111 -7.09 4.07 -16.58
CA SER A 111 -8.33 4.82 -16.27
C SER A 111 -8.80 4.67 -14.81
N LYS A 112 -8.34 3.62 -14.12
CA LYS A 112 -8.65 3.37 -12.70
C LYS A 112 -7.56 3.84 -11.76
N VAL A 113 -6.44 4.33 -12.29
CA VAL A 113 -5.29 4.82 -11.52
C VAL A 113 -5.45 6.31 -11.24
N GLN A 114 -5.17 6.71 -10.01
CA GLN A 114 -5.19 8.08 -9.51
C GLN A 114 -3.84 8.42 -8.88
N LEU A 115 -3.41 9.67 -9.04
CA LEU A 115 -2.24 10.23 -8.40
C LEU A 115 -2.64 11.40 -7.51
N ASP A 116 -2.44 11.26 -6.20
CA ASP A 116 -2.54 12.38 -5.26
C ASP A 116 -1.14 12.92 -4.97
N VAL A 117 -0.93 14.22 -5.19
CA VAL A 117 0.31 14.93 -4.88
C VAL A 117 0.07 15.87 -3.71
N TYR A 118 0.85 15.71 -2.64
CA TYR A 118 0.73 16.48 -1.42
C TYR A 118 1.86 17.51 -1.35
N LYS A 119 1.51 18.79 -1.27
CA LYS A 119 2.46 19.91 -1.22
C LYS A 119 2.23 20.77 0.02
N GLN A 120 3.29 21.35 0.57
CA GLN A 120 3.20 22.37 1.63
C GLN A 120 3.94 23.61 1.14
N ASN A 121 3.27 24.76 1.11
CA ASN A 121 3.85 26.02 0.60
C ASN A 121 4.53 25.83 -0.78
N ALA A 122 3.82 25.18 -1.71
CA ALA A 122 4.30 24.77 -3.04
C ALA A 122 5.46 23.76 -3.09
N THR A 123 6.04 23.39 -1.94
CA THR A 123 7.08 22.37 -1.85
C THR A 123 6.45 20.99 -1.81
N PHE A 124 6.97 20.05 -2.61
CA PHE A 124 6.53 18.65 -2.57
C PHE A 124 6.82 18.02 -1.20
N ILE A 125 5.83 17.29 -0.70
CA ILE A 125 5.95 16.51 0.56
C ILE A 125 5.93 15.02 0.26
N ARG A 126 4.98 14.58 -0.56
CA ARG A 126 4.81 13.17 -0.94
C ARG A 126 3.79 13.02 -2.06
N TYR A 127 3.74 11.84 -2.66
CA TYR A 127 2.63 11.43 -3.49
C TYR A 127 2.07 10.06 -3.08
N HIS A 128 0.82 9.82 -3.49
CA HIS A 128 0.14 8.55 -3.38
C HIS A 128 -0.45 8.18 -4.75
N LEU A 129 0.11 7.17 -5.40
CA LEU A 129 -0.39 6.60 -6.65
C LEU A 129 -1.15 5.32 -6.32
N TYR A 130 -2.43 5.23 -6.66
CA TYR A 130 -3.26 4.08 -6.32
C TYR A 130 -4.30 3.80 -7.39
N ASP A 131 -4.93 2.63 -7.33
CA ASP A 131 -6.12 2.35 -8.12
C ASP A 131 -7.37 2.22 -7.26
N MET A 132 -8.52 2.48 -7.88
CA MET A 132 -9.81 2.47 -7.19
C MET A 132 -10.26 1.07 -6.72
N GLU A 133 -9.70 -0.01 -7.29
CA GLU A 133 -10.05 -1.39 -6.89
C GLU A 133 -9.24 -1.86 -5.69
N GLY A 134 -8.10 -1.22 -5.41
CA GLY A 134 -7.17 -1.59 -4.36
C GLY A 134 -6.25 -2.73 -4.77
N LYS A 135 -5.75 -2.73 -6.00
CA LYS A 135 -4.75 -3.69 -6.49
C LYS A 135 -3.32 -3.19 -6.27
N ILE A 136 -3.08 -1.89 -6.42
CA ILE A 136 -1.79 -1.21 -6.41
C ILE A 136 -1.92 0.05 -5.53
N ALA A 137 -0.98 0.24 -4.61
CA ALA A 137 -0.78 1.51 -3.92
C ALA A 137 0.71 1.82 -3.76
N ILE A 138 1.13 3.01 -4.16
CA ILE A 138 2.52 3.47 -4.08
C ILE A 138 2.55 4.78 -3.33
N PHE A 139 3.25 4.79 -2.21
CA PHE A 139 3.48 5.97 -1.39
C PHE A 139 4.94 6.40 -1.57
N SER A 140 5.22 7.69 -1.68
CA SER A 140 6.61 8.13 -1.73
C SER A 140 6.76 9.55 -1.23
N ALA A 141 7.71 9.77 -0.34
CA ALA A 141 8.19 11.10 0.07
C ALA A 141 9.29 11.64 -0.87
N PHE A 142 9.53 11.01 -2.02
CA PHE A 142 10.54 11.42 -2.99
C PHE A 142 9.91 11.90 -4.29
N GLU A 143 10.39 13.03 -4.80
CA GLU A 143 10.17 13.42 -6.19
C GLU A 143 11.01 12.53 -7.10
N ASP A 144 10.34 11.62 -7.80
CA ASP A 144 10.99 10.64 -8.65
C ASP A 144 10.43 10.67 -10.08
N ASP A 145 10.96 9.80 -10.94
CA ASP A 145 10.59 9.85 -12.36
C ASP A 145 9.16 9.33 -12.59
N LEU A 146 8.64 8.50 -11.68
CA LEU A 146 7.26 8.02 -11.74
C LEU A 146 6.28 9.17 -11.48
N LEU A 147 6.52 9.96 -10.43
CA LEU A 147 5.74 11.17 -10.14
C LEU A 147 5.69 12.09 -11.36
N ARG A 148 6.87 12.48 -11.87
CA ARG A 148 6.99 13.43 -12.98
C ARG A 148 6.31 12.92 -14.24
N TYR A 149 6.42 11.61 -14.51
CA TYR A 149 5.75 11.01 -15.65
C TYR A 149 4.23 11.08 -15.53
N PHE A 150 3.66 10.77 -14.36
CA PHE A 150 2.22 10.86 -14.15
C PHE A 150 1.70 12.30 -14.20
N GLU A 151 2.38 13.25 -13.55
CA GLU A 151 2.02 14.67 -13.63
C GLU A 151 2.02 15.18 -15.09
N ALA A 152 2.98 14.74 -15.91
CA ALA A 152 3.10 15.18 -17.30
C ALA A 152 2.12 14.50 -18.26
N ASN A 153 1.77 13.22 -18.04
CA ASN A 153 1.02 12.40 -19.00
C ASN A 153 -0.41 12.06 -18.58
N TYR A 154 -0.74 12.17 -17.29
CA TYR A 154 -2.05 11.85 -16.72
C TYR A 154 -2.51 12.97 -15.78
N SER A 155 -2.39 14.21 -16.23
CA SER A 155 -2.76 15.40 -15.45
C SER A 155 -4.23 15.38 -15.03
N GLU A 156 -5.11 14.79 -15.84
CA GLU A 156 -6.54 14.65 -15.54
C GLU A 156 -6.84 13.65 -14.41
N ARG A 157 -5.84 12.85 -14.01
CA ARG A 157 -5.91 11.89 -12.90
C ARG A 157 -4.98 12.26 -11.76
N THR A 158 -4.41 13.46 -11.83
CA THR A 158 -3.49 13.99 -10.84
C THR A 158 -4.20 15.06 -10.04
N GLN A 159 -4.34 14.84 -8.74
CA GLN A 159 -4.93 15.80 -7.81
C GLN A 159 -3.84 16.35 -6.90
N VAL A 160 -3.87 17.66 -6.65
CA VAL A 160 -2.89 18.32 -5.79
C VAL A 160 -3.58 18.80 -4.52
N PHE A 161 -3.03 18.41 -3.37
CA PHE A 161 -3.56 18.75 -2.06
C PHE A 161 -2.54 19.55 -1.24
N GLN A 162 -3.01 20.61 -0.57
CA GLN A 162 -2.19 21.42 0.33
C GLN A 162 -2.16 20.81 1.72
N VAL A 163 -0.98 20.37 2.15
CA VAL A 163 -0.72 19.74 3.44
C VAL A 163 -0.71 20.80 4.54
N GLN A 164 -1.55 20.58 5.54
CA GLN A 164 -1.55 21.33 6.79
C GLN A 164 -0.61 20.69 7.81
N LYS A 165 -0.63 19.36 7.88
CA LYS A 165 0.17 18.59 8.84
C LYS A 165 0.42 17.17 8.34
N THR A 166 1.56 16.62 8.71
CA THR A 166 1.77 15.17 8.69
C THR A 166 1.99 14.67 10.10
N SER A 167 1.60 13.43 10.37
CA SER A 167 1.94 12.75 11.62
C SER A 167 2.21 11.28 11.34
N GLY A 168 2.73 10.59 12.35
CA GLY A 168 2.90 9.15 12.29
C GLY A 168 2.89 8.56 13.69
N ARG A 169 2.32 7.36 13.80
CA ARG A 169 2.38 6.54 15.00
C ARG A 169 2.68 5.11 14.56
N GLU A 170 3.74 4.54 15.12
CA GLU A 170 4.20 3.20 14.76
C GLU A 170 4.42 3.06 13.25
N SER A 171 3.68 2.16 12.59
CA SER A 171 3.75 1.93 11.16
C SER A 171 2.73 2.73 10.35
N VAL A 172 1.91 3.58 10.98
CA VAL A 172 0.86 4.36 10.31
C VAL A 172 1.32 5.81 10.13
N SER A 173 1.25 6.31 8.90
CA SER A 173 1.45 7.72 8.59
C SER A 173 0.14 8.37 8.18
N TYR A 174 -0.05 9.61 8.64
CA TYR A 174 -1.21 10.44 8.35
C TYR A 174 -0.78 11.72 7.63
N VAL A 175 -1.60 12.14 6.68
CA VAL A 175 -1.43 13.35 5.88
C VAL A 175 -2.74 14.11 5.92
N TYR A 176 -2.73 15.25 6.60
CA TYR A 176 -3.87 16.15 6.73
C TYR A 176 -3.73 17.25 5.68
N ALA A 177 -4.66 17.30 4.74
CA ALA A 177 -4.65 18.25 3.64
C ALA A 177 -6.03 18.91 3.47
N GLY A 178 -6.35 19.82 4.40
CA GLY A 178 -7.67 20.45 4.48
C GLY A 178 -8.75 19.41 4.82
N PRO A 179 -9.81 19.28 4.01
CA PRO A 179 -10.86 18.30 4.25
C PRO A 179 -10.41 16.85 4.00
N ARG A 180 -9.28 16.65 3.31
CA ARG A 180 -8.76 15.31 2.98
C ARG A 180 -7.80 14.81 4.04
N LEU A 181 -8.01 13.57 4.47
CA LEU A 181 -7.10 12.80 5.30
C LEU A 181 -6.68 11.53 4.55
N LEU A 182 -5.38 11.40 4.29
CA LEU A 182 -4.77 10.13 3.90
C LEU A 182 -4.14 9.49 5.13
N SER A 183 -4.52 8.25 5.41
CA SER A 183 -3.82 7.38 6.35
C SER A 183 -3.28 6.17 5.60
N TYR A 184 -2.05 5.76 5.88
CA TYR A 184 -1.49 4.54 5.30
C TYR A 184 -0.55 3.83 6.26
N ASN A 185 -0.58 2.51 6.24
CA ASN A 185 0.22 1.64 7.08
C ASN A 185 1.39 1.06 6.28
N LEU A 186 2.61 1.44 6.62
CA LEU A 186 3.86 1.01 5.98
C LEU A 186 4.11 -0.50 6.09
N SER A 187 3.56 -1.16 7.12
CA SER A 187 3.75 -2.60 7.35
C SER A 187 2.79 -3.47 6.55
N THR A 188 1.61 -2.94 6.19
CA THR A 188 0.56 -3.74 5.52
C THR A 188 0.13 -3.18 4.17
N GLY A 189 0.57 -1.98 3.80
CA GLY A 189 0.11 -1.25 2.63
C GLY A 189 -1.32 -0.71 2.76
N LYS A 190 -2.05 -1.06 3.83
CA LYS A 190 -3.43 -0.62 4.05
C LYS A 190 -3.48 0.90 4.04
N TYR A 191 -4.41 1.47 3.29
CA TYR A 191 -4.65 2.89 3.29
C TYR A 191 -6.14 3.20 3.41
N ALA A 192 -6.41 4.38 3.95
CA ALA A 192 -7.74 4.95 3.95
C ALA A 192 -7.65 6.44 3.58
N ILE A 193 -8.61 6.85 2.76
CA ILE A 193 -8.82 8.23 2.34
C ILE A 193 -10.18 8.64 2.88
N SER A 194 -10.20 9.75 3.61
CA SER A 194 -11.41 10.40 4.06
C SER A 194 -11.47 11.82 3.54
N ASP A 195 -12.64 12.26 3.08
CA ASP A 195 -12.90 13.63 2.67
C ASP A 195 -14.03 14.19 3.52
N ASN A 196 -13.86 15.38 4.12
CA ASN A 196 -14.82 16.00 5.04
C ASN A 196 -15.23 15.03 6.17
N GLU A 197 -14.25 14.33 6.75
CA GLU A 197 -14.44 13.33 7.82
C GLU A 197 -15.24 12.08 7.41
N GLN A 198 -15.73 11.99 6.17
CA GLN A 198 -16.38 10.80 5.64
C GLN A 198 -15.35 9.87 4.99
N LEU A 199 -15.42 8.58 5.33
CA LEU A 199 -14.54 7.58 4.75
C LEU A 199 -14.90 7.35 3.27
N THR A 200 -14.04 7.81 2.36
CA THR A 200 -14.24 7.70 0.92
C THR A 200 -13.70 6.37 0.38
N LEU A 201 -12.56 5.91 0.90
CA LEU A 201 -11.90 4.68 0.45
C LEU A 201 -11.11 4.03 1.59
N SER A 202 -11.18 2.71 1.72
CA SER A 202 -10.34 1.93 2.65
C SER A 202 -10.00 0.60 2.01
N LYS A 203 -8.71 0.34 1.79
CA LYS A 203 -8.24 -0.83 1.03
C LYS A 203 -6.95 -1.39 1.62
N VAL A 204 -6.78 -2.70 1.50
CA VAL A 204 -5.48 -3.37 1.64
C VAL A 204 -5.06 -3.76 0.23
N PRO A 205 -4.03 -3.12 -0.35
CA PRO A 205 -3.67 -3.36 -1.72
C PRO A 205 -2.98 -4.72 -1.91
N GLU A 206 -3.20 -5.37 -3.06
CA GLU A 206 -2.46 -6.60 -3.39
C GLU A 206 -0.96 -6.34 -3.55
N PHE A 207 -0.63 -5.17 -4.09
CA PHE A 207 0.72 -4.67 -4.25
C PHE A 207 0.86 -3.30 -3.60
N TYR A 208 1.91 -3.14 -2.80
CA TYR A 208 2.32 -1.81 -2.40
C TYR A 208 3.83 -1.61 -2.33
N SER A 209 4.18 -0.33 -2.41
CA SER A 209 5.54 0.16 -2.27
C SER A 209 5.50 1.46 -1.49
N TYR A 210 6.46 1.65 -0.60
CA TYR A 210 6.74 2.96 -0.01
C TYR A 210 8.15 3.41 -0.40
N ASP A 211 8.31 4.71 -0.66
CA ASP A 211 9.59 5.40 -0.84
C ASP A 211 10.51 4.75 -1.89
N GLY A 212 9.92 4.32 -3.00
CA GLY A 212 10.63 3.51 -4.00
C GLY A 212 11.66 4.24 -4.85
N LYS A 213 11.66 5.59 -4.87
CA LYS A 213 12.59 6.42 -5.67
C LYS A 213 12.68 5.94 -7.12
N TYR A 214 11.53 5.77 -7.77
CA TYR A 214 11.44 5.14 -9.07
C TYR A 214 12.22 5.89 -10.15
N LYS A 215 12.97 5.15 -10.97
CA LYS A 215 13.71 5.69 -12.11
C LYS A 215 13.22 5.12 -13.43
N ALA A 216 13.00 6.00 -14.40
CA ALA A 216 12.63 5.61 -15.76
C ALA A 216 13.85 5.08 -16.51
N GLY A 217 13.69 4.04 -17.32
CA GLY A 217 14.77 3.54 -18.17
C GLY A 217 14.58 2.09 -18.61
N GLN A 218 15.63 1.52 -19.18
CA GLN A 218 15.80 0.06 -19.32
C GLN A 218 16.62 -0.43 -18.13
N LYS A 219 16.45 -1.71 -17.74
CA LYS A 219 17.20 -2.37 -16.63
C LYS A 219 18.64 -1.87 -16.65
N PHE A 220 19.15 -1.35 -15.53
CA PHE A 220 20.61 -1.17 -15.37
C PHE A 220 21.25 -2.50 -15.75
N GLN A 221 21.96 -2.53 -16.89
CA GLN A 221 22.77 -3.67 -17.32
C GLN A 221 23.98 -3.77 -16.42
#